data_AF-A0A972S6F3-F1
#
_entry.id   AF-A0A972S6F3-F1
#
_cell.length_a   1.000
_cell.length_b   1.000
_cell.length_c   1.000
_cell.angle_alpha   90.00
_cell.angle_beta   90.00
_cell.angle_gamma   90.00
#
_symmetry.space_group_name_H-M   'P 1'
#
loop_
_entity.id
_entity.type
_entity.pdbx_description
1 polymer ?
#
loop_
_entity_poly.entity_id
_entity_poly.type
_entity_poly.pdbx_seq_one_letter_code
_entity_poly.pdbx_strand_id
1 'polypeptide(L)'
;QIYLSGGERTAMYLSYIMALREIIGGEVGEAPILLLDEPTVHLDSKRRRDVWEMVDRLHRERKIQIIVVTHDEQSFQEVLGSSPHVRVIRL
;
A
#
# COMPACT_ATOMS: atom_id res chain seq x y z
N GLN A 1 22.40 -4.73 13.06
CA GLN A 1 21.61 -4.92 11.83
C GLN A 1 20.22 -5.36 12.25
N ILE A 2 19.16 -4.66 11.83
CA ILE A 2 17.79 -5.09 12.14
C ILE A 2 17.43 -6.18 11.10
N TYR A 3 17.26 -7.42 11.57
CA TYR A 3 16.87 -8.57 10.75
C TYR A 3 15.38 -8.50 10.39
N LEU A 4 15.00 -7.56 9.52
CA LEU A 4 13.68 -7.58 8.91
C LEU A 4 13.76 -8.28 7.56
N SER A 5 12.79 -9.12 7.27
CA SER A 5 12.53 -9.65 5.94
C SER A 5 11.95 -8.56 5.02
N GLY A 6 11.92 -8.79 3.70
CA GLY A 6 11.42 -7.79 2.73
C GLY A 6 9.98 -7.35 2.99
N GLY A 7 9.12 -8.30 3.40
CA GLY A 7 7.72 -8.01 3.76
C GLY A 7 7.61 -7.19 5.05
N GLU A 8 8.41 -7.50 6.07
CA GLU A 8 8.42 -6.73 7.31
C GLU A 8 8.94 -5.30 7.10
N ARG A 9 9.94 -5.11 6.23
CA ARG A 9 10.37 -3.76 5.82
C ARG A 9 9.24 -2.99 5.13
N THR A 10 8.54 -3.62 4.20
CA THR A 10 7.42 -3.01 3.48
C THR A 10 6.32 -2.57 4.45
N ALA A 11 5.91 -3.45 5.37
CA ALA A 11 4.92 -3.13 6.39
C ALA A 11 5.39 -2.00 7.32
N MET A 12 6.68 -2.00 7.72
CA MET A 12 7.27 -0.94 8.53
C MET A 12 7.25 0.41 7.80
N TYR A 13 7.65 0.46 6.53
CA TYR A 13 7.62 1.70 5.74
C TYR A 13 6.20 2.22 5.55
N LEU A 14 5.24 1.35 5.25
CA LEU A 14 3.84 1.74 5.14
C LEU A 14 3.31 2.28 6.47
N SER A 15 3.62 1.62 7.58
CA SER A 15 3.26 2.10 8.93
C SER A 15 3.87 3.48 9.23
N TYR A 16 5.13 3.69 8.86
CA TYR A 16 5.83 4.96 9.04
C TYR A 16 5.20 6.09 8.22
N ILE A 17 4.91 5.84 6.94
CA ILE A 17 4.25 6.81 6.06
C ILE A 17 2.85 7.17 6.57
N MET A 18 2.09 6.17 7.05
CA MET A 18 0.77 6.39 7.64
C MET A 18 0.84 7.24 8.91
N ALA A 19 1.84 7.02 9.77
CA ALA A 19 2.05 7.84 10.96
C ALA A 19 2.42 9.28 10.59
N LEU A 20 3.30 9.47 9.62
CA LEU A 20 3.65 10.82 9.13
C LEU A 20 2.44 11.53 8.53
N ARG A 21 1.60 10.83 7.75
CA ARG A 21 0.35 11.38 7.22
C ARG A 21 -0.54 11.92 8.33
N GLU A 22 -0.71 11.17 9.42
CA GLU A 22 -1.56 11.58 10.54
C GLU A 22 -1.01 12.84 11.23
N ILE A 23 0.31 12.86 11.48
CA ILE A 23 0.99 14.00 12.13
C ILE A 23 0.89 15.26 11.27
N ILE A 24 1.16 15.14 9.97
CA ILE A 24 1.21 16.26 9.03
C ILE A 24 -0.21 16.71 8.66
N GLY A 25 -1.17 15.77 8.57
CA GLY A 25 -2.55 16.04 8.15
C GLY A 25 -3.32 17.00 9.05
N GLY A 26 -2.95 17.09 10.33
CA GLY A 26 -3.50 18.07 11.26
C GLY A 26 -3.13 19.52 10.94
N GLU A 27 -2.02 19.76 10.24
CA GLU A 27 -1.50 21.11 9.95
C GLU A 27 -1.78 21.58 8.51
N VAL A 28 -1.72 20.68 7.54
CA VAL A 28 -1.82 21.00 6.08
C VAL A 28 -3.03 20.37 5.39
N GLY A 29 -3.88 19.66 6.14
CA GLY A 29 -5.02 18.92 5.61
C GLY A 29 -4.66 17.47 5.25
N GLU A 30 -5.68 16.60 5.19
CA GLU A 30 -5.46 15.18 4.91
C GLU A 30 -4.83 14.95 3.54
N ALA A 31 -3.68 14.26 3.50
CA ALA A 31 -3.08 13.83 2.24
C ALA A 31 -4.07 12.91 1.50
N PRO A 32 -4.56 13.31 0.31
CA PRO A 32 -5.66 12.60 -0.34
C PRO A 32 -5.20 11.33 -1.03
N ILE A 33 -3.91 11.21 -1.36
CA ILE A 33 -3.36 10.17 -2.24
C ILE A 33 -2.10 9.53 -1.64
N LEU A 34 -2.03 8.19 -1.66
CA LEU A 34 -0.83 7.39 -1.40
C LEU A 34 -0.31 6.80 -2.72
N LEU A 35 0.96 7.04 -3.02
CA LEU A 35 1.66 6.49 -4.20
C LEU A 35 2.57 5.36 -3.75
N LEU A 36 2.39 4.17 -4.34
CA LEU A 36 3.18 2.98 -4.04
C LEU A 36 3.88 2.49 -5.30
N ASP A 37 5.21 2.57 -5.33
CA ASP A 37 6.03 2.06 -6.44
C ASP A 37 6.52 0.64 -6.11
N GLU A 38 6.03 -0.33 -6.87
CA GLU A 38 6.35 -1.75 -6.75
C GLU A 38 6.33 -2.27 -5.29
N PRO A 39 5.24 -2.04 -4.51
CA PRO A 39 5.22 -2.30 -3.06
C PRO A 39 5.35 -3.78 -2.70
N THR A 40 5.21 -4.66 -3.69
CA THR A 40 5.19 -6.10 -3.55
C THR A 40 6.39 -6.79 -4.16
N VAL A 41 7.36 -6.02 -4.67
CA VAL A 41 8.56 -6.55 -5.30
C VAL A 41 9.39 -7.35 -4.29
N HIS A 42 9.94 -8.48 -4.75
CA HIS A 42 10.70 -9.42 -3.93
C HIS A 42 9.90 -10.09 -2.79
N LEU A 43 8.57 -10.00 -2.78
CA LEU A 43 7.73 -10.74 -1.84
C LEU A 43 7.27 -12.08 -2.44
N ASP A 44 7.22 -13.11 -1.61
CA ASP A 44 6.51 -14.35 -1.94
C ASP A 44 5.00 -14.12 -2.06
N SER A 45 4.29 -15.08 -2.64
CA SER A 45 2.86 -14.97 -2.95
C SER A 45 1.96 -14.76 -1.72
N LYS A 46 2.35 -15.28 -0.55
CA LYS A 46 1.59 -15.08 0.69
C LYS A 46 1.74 -13.63 1.15
N ARG A 47 2.98 -13.15 1.26
CA ARG A 47 3.27 -11.79 1.70
C ARG A 47 2.73 -10.72 0.75
N ARG A 48 2.67 -11.04 -0.55
CA ARG A 48 2.02 -10.18 -1.55
C ARG A 48 0.56 -9.93 -1.21
N ARG A 49 -0.18 -11.01 -0.94
CA ARG A 49 -1.58 -10.92 -0.49
C ARG A 49 -1.71 -10.14 0.80
N ASP A 50 -0.86 -10.39 1.79
CA ASP A 50 -0.88 -9.65 3.06
C ASP A 50 -0.73 -8.12 2.85
N VAL A 51 0.14 -7.70 1.92
CA VAL A 51 0.29 -6.28 1.55
C VAL A 51 -0.97 -5.74 0.87
N TRP A 52 -1.55 -6.46 -0.09
CA TRP A 52 -2.78 -6.01 -0.78
C TRP A 52 -3.99 -5.95 0.16
N GLU A 53 -4.14 -6.90 1.07
CA GLU A 53 -5.19 -6.87 2.10
C GLU A 53 -5.03 -5.69 3.05
N MET A 54 -3.78 -5.34 3.39
CA MET A 54 -3.50 -4.13 4.16
C MET A 54 -3.86 -2.86 3.39
N VAL A 55 -3.48 -2.78 2.11
CA VAL A 55 -3.84 -1.66 1.22
C VAL A 55 -5.36 -1.51 1.12
N ASP A 56 -6.11 -2.61 0.96
CA ASP A 56 -7.57 -2.59 0.93
C ASP A 56 -8.16 -2.06 2.24
N ARG A 57 -7.64 -2.56 3.37
CA ARG A 57 -8.10 -2.13 4.70
C ARG A 57 -7.84 -0.64 4.92
N LEU A 58 -6.65 -0.16 4.58
CA LEU A 58 -6.30 1.27 4.68
C LEU A 58 -7.26 2.12 3.85
N HIS A 59 -7.60 1.68 2.63
CA HIS A 59 -8.57 2.36 1.80
C HIS A 59 -9.97 2.38 2.44
N ARG A 60 -10.54 1.21 2.77
CA ARG A 60 -11.91 1.10 3.26
C ARG A 60 -12.14 1.89 4.55
N GLU A 61 -11.16 1.89 5.45
CA GLU A 61 -11.31 2.51 6.77
C GLU A 61 -10.94 4.00 6.81
N ARG A 62 -10.08 4.47 5.91
CA ARG A 62 -9.55 5.85 5.95
C ARG A 62 -9.87 6.67 4.70
N LYS A 63 -10.57 6.08 3.72
CA LYS A 63 -10.95 6.71 2.43
C LYS A 63 -9.77 7.30 1.66
N ILE A 64 -8.59 6.72 1.83
CA ILE A 64 -7.37 7.15 1.14
C ILE A 64 -7.45 6.67 -0.31
N GLN A 65 -7.16 7.55 -1.27
CA GLN A 65 -6.97 7.14 -2.65
C GLN A 65 -5.56 6.56 -2.80
N ILE A 66 -5.44 5.39 -3.41
CA ILE A 66 -4.16 4.70 -3.54
C ILE A 66 -3.87 4.51 -5.02
N ILE A 67 -2.67 4.90 -5.45
CA ILE A 67 -2.15 4.68 -6.79
C ILE A 67 -0.97 3.74 -6.65
N VAL A 68 -1.05 2.60 -7.33
CA VAL A 68 -0.04 1.55 -7.30
C VAL A 68 0.60 1.46 -8.67
N VAL A 69 1.92 1.51 -8.71
CA VAL A 69 2.70 1.16 -9.88
C VAL A 69 3.21 -0.26 -9.69
N THR A 70 2.81 -1.19 -10.57
CA THR A 70 3.32 -2.56 -10.50
C THR A 70 3.23 -3.30 -11.83
N HIS A 71 4.16 -4.24 -12.04
CA HIS A 71 4.08 -5.24 -13.10
C HIS A 71 3.18 -6.44 -12.74
N ASP A 72 2.84 -6.65 -11.47
CA ASP A 72 2.05 -7.80 -10.98
C ASP A 72 0.58 -7.44 -10.74
N GLU A 73 -0.12 -7.03 -11.80
CA GLU A 73 -1.53 -6.66 -11.74
C GLU A 73 -2.42 -7.85 -11.35
N GLN A 74 -2.05 -9.08 -11.71
CA GLN A 74 -2.86 -10.25 -11.38
C GLN A 74 -3.02 -10.41 -9.87
N SER A 75 -1.91 -10.34 -9.11
CA SER A 75 -1.97 -10.45 -7.65
C SER A 75 -2.80 -9.33 -7.01
N PHE A 76 -2.78 -8.14 -7.61
CA PHE A 76 -3.63 -7.03 -7.21
C PHE A 76 -5.10 -7.35 -7.44
N GLN A 77 -5.47 -7.78 -8.65
CA GLN A 77 -6.86 -8.05 -9.03
C GLN A 77 -7.48 -9.18 -8.18
N GLU A 78 -6.69 -10.18 -7.80
CA GLU A 78 -7.11 -11.28 -6.92
C GLU A 78 -7.62 -10.79 -5.56
N VAL A 79 -7.08 -9.67 -5.04
CA VAL A 79 -7.41 -9.14 -3.71
C VAL A 79 -8.30 -7.88 -3.80
N LEU A 80 -8.05 -7.03 -4.79
CA LEU A 80 -8.56 -5.66 -4.89
C LEU A 80 -9.44 -5.41 -6.12
N GLY A 81 -9.73 -6.42 -6.94
CA GLY A 81 -10.40 -6.24 -8.24
C GLY A 81 -11.81 -5.62 -8.20
N SER A 82 -12.41 -5.54 -7.01
CA SER A 82 -13.71 -4.88 -6.79
C SER A 82 -13.60 -3.47 -6.20
N SER A 83 -12.40 -2.98 -5.85
CA SER A 83 -12.19 -1.71 -5.15
C SER A 83 -12.02 -0.54 -6.15
N PRO A 84 -13.04 0.33 -6.34
CA PRO A 84 -13.07 1.33 -7.41
C PRO A 84 -12.11 2.52 -7.23
N HIS A 85 -11.38 2.56 -6.10
CA HIS A 85 -10.58 3.70 -5.69
C HIS A 85 -9.08 3.42 -5.62
N VAL A 86 -8.65 2.18 -5.89
CA VAL A 86 -7.24 1.85 -6.09
C VAL A 86 -6.97 1.77 -7.59
N ARG A 87 -6.07 2.61 -8.09
CA ARG A 87 -5.71 2.61 -9.51
C ARG A 87 -4.35 1.97 -9.68
N VAL A 88 -4.26 0.98 -10.57
CA VAL A 88 -3.00 0.40 -11.00
C VAL A 88 -2.53 1.13 -12.25
N ILE A 89 -1.27 1.53 -12.25
CA ILE A 89 -0.56 2.02 -13.43
C ILE A 89 0.48 0.96 -13.78
N ARG A 90 0.38 0.42 -14.98
CA ARG A 90 1.38 -0.49 -15.54
C ARG A 90 2.47 0.34 -16.21
N LEU A 91 3.74 0.07 -15.86
CA LEU A 91 4.91 0.59 -16.57
C LEU A 91 5.47 -0.48 -17.52
#